data_AF-A0A6P3WTT1-F1
#
_entry.id   AF-A0A6P3WTT1-F1
#
_cell.length_a   1.000
_cell.length_b   1.000
_cell.length_c   1.000
_cell.angle_alpha   90.00
_cell.angle_beta   90.00
_cell.angle_gamma   90.00
#
_symmetry.space_group_name_H-M   'P 1'
#
loop_
_entity.id
_entity.type
_entity.pdbx_description
1 polymer ?
#
loop_
_entity_poly.entity_id
_entity_poly.type
_entity_poly.pdbx_seq_one_letter_code
_entity_poly.pdbx_strand_id
1 'polypeptide(L)'
;MYNIIMSQEENVDVNKAFEDLLFAEEIAQKSAYEEGYKSGKEELLKGYHLGYHRASIIAAQLGYYSGVLEQYLQNNDNTCEKTVALAKKLLEDIRNTFPEHQDDNLDILKAVEDIKFKYAKFCSLAKINPLYPEADKLEF
;
A
#
# COMPACT_ATOMS: atom_id res chain seq x y z
N MET A 1 27.35 -30.72 52.10
CA MET A 1 26.22 -30.53 53.04
C MET A 1 25.34 -29.46 52.41
N TYR A 2 24.09 -29.83 52.11
CA TYR A 2 23.12 -29.05 51.35
C TYR A 2 22.67 -27.76 52.07
N ASN A 3 21.96 -26.90 51.32
CA ASN A 3 21.01 -25.85 51.73
C ASN A 3 21.50 -24.39 51.75
N ILE A 4 20.78 -23.39 51.24
CA ILE A 4 19.43 -23.28 50.66
C ILE A 4 19.48 -22.08 49.69
N ILE A 5 18.98 -22.22 48.47
CA ILE A 5 18.59 -21.06 47.64
C ILE A 5 17.34 -20.51 48.33
N MET A 6 17.51 -19.45 49.11
CA MET A 6 16.41 -18.71 49.71
C MET A 6 15.74 -17.96 48.56
N SER A 7 14.67 -18.54 48.02
CA SER A 7 13.74 -17.85 47.15
C SER A 7 13.27 -16.59 47.88
N GLN A 8 13.57 -15.43 47.30
CA GLN A 8 12.99 -14.17 47.75
C GLN A 8 11.47 -14.32 47.65
N GLU A 9 10.79 -14.51 48.78
CA GLU A 9 9.34 -14.36 48.85
C GLU A 9 9.04 -12.90 48.50
N GLU A 10 8.55 -12.66 47.29
CA GLU A 10 7.86 -11.42 46.98
C GLU A 10 6.77 -11.26 48.04
N ASN A 11 6.83 -10.17 48.79
CA ASN A 11 5.85 -9.84 49.81
C ASN A 11 4.57 -9.41 49.07
N VAL A 12 3.84 -10.39 48.55
CA VAL A 12 2.59 -10.19 47.83
C VAL A 12 1.59 -9.65 48.82
N ASP A 13 1.13 -8.42 48.59
CA ASP A 13 0.03 -7.85 49.36
C ASP A 13 -1.21 -8.72 49.15
N VAL A 14 -1.52 -9.51 50.18
CA VAL A 14 -2.60 -10.49 50.16
C VAL A 14 -3.94 -9.84 49.87
N ASN A 15 -4.16 -8.61 50.37
CA ASN A 15 -5.40 -7.90 50.12
C ASN A 15 -5.52 -7.52 48.65
N LYS A 16 -4.43 -7.00 48.07
CA LYS A 16 -4.38 -6.70 46.63
C LYS A 16 -4.58 -7.95 45.78
N ALA A 17 -3.98 -9.08 46.15
CA ALA A 17 -4.17 -10.33 45.41
C ALA A 17 -5.63 -10.82 45.43
N PHE A 18 -6.35 -10.64 46.54
CA PHE A 18 -7.77 -10.94 46.61
C PHE A 18 -8.64 -9.93 45.84
N GLU A 19 -8.27 -8.65 45.85
CA GLU A 19 -8.93 -7.63 45.03
C GLU A 19 -8.74 -7.91 43.53
N ASP A 20 -7.51 -8.22 43.10
CA ASP A 20 -7.20 -8.57 41.72
C ASP A 20 -7.93 -9.86 41.30
N LEU A 21 -8.09 -10.83 42.21
CA LEU A 21 -8.89 -12.04 41.95
C LEU A 21 -10.39 -11.73 41.84
N LEU A 22 -10.91 -10.88 42.73
CA LEU A 22 -12.32 -10.47 42.72
C LEU A 22 -12.67 -9.72 41.43
N PHE A 23 -11.76 -8.87 40.95
CA PHE A 23 -11.92 -8.05 39.74
C PHE A 23 -11.14 -8.60 38.54
N ALA A 24 -10.86 -9.90 38.51
CA ALA A 24 -10.00 -10.49 37.48
C ALA A 24 -10.55 -10.28 36.07
N GLU A 25 -11.88 -10.31 35.92
CA GLU A 25 -12.55 -10.07 34.64
C GLU A 25 -12.38 -8.62 34.17
N GLU A 26 -12.61 -7.64 35.05
CA GLU A 26 -12.44 -6.23 34.72
C GLU A 26 -10.98 -5.88 34.41
N ILE A 27 -10.04 -6.47 35.15
CA ILE A 27 -8.60 -6.33 34.89
C ILE A 27 -8.26 -6.90 33.51
N ALA A 28 -8.71 -8.12 33.22
CA ALA A 28 -8.45 -8.77 31.93
C ALA A 28 -9.08 -8.02 30.76
N GLN A 29 -10.32 -7.52 30.93
CA GLN A 29 -11.01 -6.74 29.91
C GLN A 29 -10.27 -5.43 29.64
N LYS A 30 -9.86 -4.72 30.69
CA LYS A 30 -9.12 -3.46 30.56
C LYS A 30 -7.76 -3.69 29.90
N SER A 31 -7.00 -4.69 30.33
CA SER A 31 -5.69 -5.00 29.76
C SER A 31 -5.81 -5.42 28.29
N ALA A 32 -6.78 -6.26 27.96
CA ALA A 32 -7.01 -6.71 26.59
C ALA A 32 -7.43 -5.55 25.67
N TYR A 33 -8.26 -4.62 26.17
CA TYR A 33 -8.62 -3.42 25.42
C TYR A 33 -7.40 -2.52 25.17
N GLU A 34 -6.60 -2.23 26.19
CA GLU A 34 -5.41 -1.38 26.07
C GLU A 34 -4.37 -1.99 25.11
N GLU A 35 -4.12 -3.29 25.22
CA GLU A 35 -3.22 -4.02 24.34
C GLU A 35 -3.76 -4.06 22.91
N GLY A 36 -5.03 -4.41 22.73
CA GLY A 36 -5.68 -4.48 21.42
C GLY A 36 -5.73 -3.12 20.72
N TYR A 37 -6.00 -2.05 21.46
CA TYR A 37 -5.98 -0.69 20.92
C TYR A 37 -4.58 -0.26 20.48
N LYS A 38 -3.57 -0.52 21.32
CA LYS A 38 -2.17 -0.22 20.99
C LYS A 38 -1.72 -1.00 19.75
N SER A 39 -1.97 -2.30 19.72
CA SER A 39 -1.66 -3.16 18.57
C SER A 39 -2.39 -2.68 17.31
N GLY A 40 -3.68 -2.36 17.41
CA GLY A 40 -4.46 -1.86 16.27
C GLY A 40 -3.93 -0.55 15.71
N LYS A 41 -3.45 0.36 16.57
CA LYS A 41 -2.83 1.62 16.16
C LYS A 41 -1.51 1.41 15.41
N GLU A 42 -0.69 0.45 15.85
CA GLU A 42 0.55 0.10 15.17
C GLU A 42 0.28 -0.53 13.79
N GLU A 43 -0.71 -1.44 13.70
CA GLU A 43 -1.13 -2.03 12.43
C GLU A 43 -1.72 -0.99 11.45
N LEU A 44 -2.49 -0.02 11.95
CA LEU A 44 -2.99 1.09 11.15
C LEU A 44 -1.84 1.88 10.49
N LEU A 45 -0.80 2.18 11.26
CA LEU A 45 0.37 2.91 10.77
C LEU A 45 1.13 2.11 9.71
N LYS A 46 1.32 0.80 9.94
CA LYS A 46 1.92 -0.10 8.94
C LYS A 46 1.10 -0.11 7.65
N GLY A 47 -0.22 -0.24 7.76
CA GLY A 47 -1.14 -0.21 6.61
C GLY A 47 -1.06 1.11 5.85
N TYR A 48 -0.99 2.23 6.56
CA TYR A 48 -0.80 3.56 5.94
C TYR A 48 0.50 3.65 5.16
N HIS A 49 1.63 3.25 5.75
CA HIS A 49 2.93 3.27 5.06
C HIS A 49 2.95 2.36 3.85
N LEU A 50 2.40 1.15 3.97
CA LEU A 50 2.28 0.21 2.86
C LEU A 50 1.47 0.79 1.71
N GLY A 51 0.31 1.38 2.02
CA GLY A 51 -0.55 2.02 1.03
C GLY A 51 0.14 3.20 0.35
N TYR A 52 0.77 4.08 1.13
CA TYR A 52 1.51 5.24 0.62
C TYR A 52 2.67 4.83 -0.28
N HIS A 53 3.47 3.86 0.14
CA HIS A 53 4.59 3.35 -0.65
C HIS A 53 4.11 2.76 -1.97
N ARG A 54 3.11 1.87 -1.93
CA ARG A 54 2.55 1.25 -3.13
C ARG A 54 1.93 2.29 -4.07
N ALA A 55 1.20 3.26 -3.53
CA ALA A 55 0.62 4.35 -4.33
C ALA A 55 1.70 5.19 -5.01
N SER A 56 2.81 5.47 -4.32
CA SER A 56 3.94 6.23 -4.88
C SER A 56 4.59 5.51 -6.06
N ILE A 57 4.79 4.19 -5.96
CA ILE A 57 5.30 3.37 -7.07
C ILE A 57 4.37 3.44 -8.28
N ILE A 58 3.07 3.23 -8.05
CA ILE A 58 2.06 3.24 -9.11
C ILE A 58 2.00 4.63 -9.77
N ALA A 59 2.01 5.71 -8.98
CA ALA A 59 1.96 7.07 -9.48
C ALA A 59 3.18 7.40 -10.35
N ALA A 60 4.38 7.01 -9.94
CA ALA A 60 5.60 7.21 -10.72
C ALA A 60 5.54 6.47 -12.07
N GLN A 61 5.09 5.21 -12.05
CA GLN A 61 4.93 4.39 -13.25
C GLN A 61 3.89 5.00 -14.22
N LEU A 62 2.72 5.40 -13.72
CA LEU A 62 1.66 6.00 -14.53
C LEU A 62 2.04 7.39 -15.05
N GLY A 63 2.81 8.15 -14.27
CA GLY A 63 3.40 9.42 -14.69
C GLY A 63 4.37 9.24 -15.86
N TYR A 64 5.24 8.24 -15.78
CA TYR A 64 6.13 7.88 -16.89
C TYR A 64 5.36 7.47 -18.14
N TYR A 65 4.33 6.63 -18.00
CA TYR A 65 3.48 6.22 -19.12
C TYR A 65 2.82 7.42 -19.78
N SER A 66 2.24 8.32 -18.98
CA SER A 66 1.63 9.56 -19.47
C SER A 66 2.63 10.40 -20.27
N GLY A 67 3.84 10.61 -19.75
CA GLY A 67 4.89 11.38 -20.44
C GLY A 67 5.28 10.78 -21.79
N VAL A 68 5.46 9.46 -21.87
CA VAL A 68 5.76 8.77 -23.14
C VAL A 68 4.61 8.89 -24.14
N LEU A 69 3.36 8.75 -23.67
CA LEU A 69 2.17 8.84 -24.53
C LEU A 69 1.98 10.27 -25.06
N GLU A 70 2.16 11.28 -24.21
CA GLU A 70 2.06 12.69 -24.59
C GLU A 70 3.17 13.07 -25.57
N GLN A 71 4.42 12.67 -25.31
CA GLN A 71 5.53 12.90 -26.22
C GLN A 71 5.29 12.21 -27.57
N TYR A 72 4.77 10.97 -27.55
CA TYR A 72 4.36 10.31 -28.78
C TYR A 72 3.35 11.19 -29.50
N LEU A 73 2.20 11.52 -28.90
CA LEU A 73 1.14 12.31 -29.55
C LEU A 73 1.58 13.68 -30.09
N GLN A 74 2.59 14.32 -29.51
CA GLN A 74 3.12 15.61 -29.97
C GLN A 74 4.05 15.48 -31.20
N ASN A 75 4.64 14.31 -31.44
CA ASN A 75 5.50 14.09 -32.60
C ASN A 75 4.66 13.99 -33.88
N ASN A 76 4.92 14.88 -34.84
CA ASN A 76 4.18 14.98 -36.11
C ASN A 76 4.47 13.83 -37.09
N ASP A 77 5.47 12.98 -36.81
CA ASP A 77 5.86 11.84 -37.66
C ASP A 77 5.02 10.57 -37.42
N ASN A 78 4.01 10.63 -36.56
CA ASN A 78 3.20 9.47 -36.21
C ASN A 78 2.18 9.13 -37.31
N THR A 79 2.51 8.13 -38.12
CA THR A 79 1.68 7.75 -39.28
C THR A 79 0.59 6.71 -38.96
N CYS A 80 0.60 6.09 -37.77
CA CYS A 80 -0.37 5.04 -37.43
C CYS A 80 -1.55 5.55 -36.59
N GLU A 81 -2.69 5.79 -37.24
CA GLU A 81 -3.94 6.21 -36.57
C GLU A 81 -4.36 5.29 -35.42
N LYS A 82 -4.16 3.97 -35.57
CA LYS A 82 -4.51 2.99 -34.52
C LYS A 82 -3.67 3.19 -33.25
N THR A 83 -2.38 3.46 -33.39
CA THR A 83 -1.48 3.70 -32.26
C THR A 83 -1.79 5.05 -31.60
N VAL A 84 -2.14 6.07 -32.39
CA VAL A 84 -2.58 7.39 -31.89
C VAL A 84 -3.89 7.26 -31.09
N ALA A 85 -4.88 6.53 -31.61
CA ALA A 85 -6.15 6.31 -30.91
C ALA A 85 -5.94 5.52 -29.60
N LEU A 86 -5.09 4.50 -29.62
CA LEU A 86 -4.72 3.74 -28.43
C LEU A 86 -4.06 4.64 -27.38
N ALA A 87 -3.13 5.53 -27.78
CA ALA A 87 -2.44 6.43 -26.88
C ALA A 87 -3.39 7.43 -26.20
N LYS A 88 -4.32 8.02 -26.97
CA LYS A 88 -5.37 8.91 -26.43
C LYS A 88 -6.26 8.20 -25.41
N LYS A 89 -6.73 7.00 -25.75
CA LYS A 89 -7.56 6.20 -24.84
C LYS A 89 -6.80 5.83 -23.56
N LEU A 90 -5.53 5.48 -23.68
CA LEU A 90 -4.72 5.10 -22.52
C LEU A 90 -4.48 6.29 -21.58
N LEU A 91 -4.28 7.51 -22.11
CA LEU A 91 -4.22 8.72 -21.29
C LEU A 91 -5.52 8.99 -20.54
N GLU A 92 -6.67 8.76 -21.19
CA GLU A 92 -7.98 8.86 -20.55
C GLU A 92 -8.16 7.80 -19.44
N ASP A 93 -7.81 6.54 -19.72
CA ASP A 93 -7.83 5.45 -18.73
C ASP A 93 -6.96 5.80 -17.51
N ILE A 94 -5.75 6.35 -17.71
CA ILE A 94 -4.86 6.77 -16.62
C ILE A 94 -5.50 7.88 -15.77
N ARG A 95 -6.10 8.89 -16.41
CA ARG A 95 -6.77 10.00 -15.70
C ARG A 95 -7.97 9.52 -14.88
N ASN A 96 -8.72 8.57 -15.41
CA ASN A 96 -9.91 8.01 -14.75
C ASN A 96 -9.56 7.00 -13.64
N THR A 97 -8.31 6.54 -13.55
CA THR A 97 -7.88 5.57 -12.52
C THR A 97 -7.81 6.19 -11.13
N PHE A 98 -7.60 7.50 -11.02
CA PHE A 98 -7.61 8.22 -9.74
C PHE A 98 -8.75 9.24 -9.74
N PRO A 99 -10.00 8.79 -9.54
CA PRO A 99 -11.13 9.69 -9.49
C PRO A 99 -10.97 10.68 -8.32
N GLU A 100 -11.47 11.91 -8.51
CA GLU A 100 -11.52 12.94 -7.46
C GLU A 100 -12.38 12.51 -6.25
N HIS A 101 -13.20 11.48 -6.42
CA HIS A 101 -14.06 10.92 -5.40
C HIS A 101 -13.80 9.43 -5.24
N GLN A 102 -13.80 8.97 -3.99
CA GLN A 102 -13.63 7.57 -3.63
C GLN A 102 -14.85 6.78 -4.13
N ASP A 103 -14.65 5.97 -5.17
CA ASP A 103 -15.64 4.99 -5.63
C ASP A 103 -15.29 3.64 -4.99
N ASP A 104 -16.15 3.16 -4.09
CA ASP A 104 -15.97 1.90 -3.38
C ASP A 104 -15.95 0.66 -4.31
N ASN A 105 -16.37 0.82 -5.57
CA ASN A 105 -16.35 -0.25 -6.58
C ASN A 105 -15.07 -0.25 -7.43
N LEU A 106 -14.20 0.75 -7.29
CA LEU A 106 -13.01 0.87 -8.12
C LEU A 106 -11.87 -0.01 -7.58
N ASP A 107 -11.60 -1.10 -8.29
CA ASP A 107 -10.37 -1.87 -8.09
C ASP A 107 -9.19 -1.19 -8.80
N ILE A 108 -8.52 -0.29 -8.07
CA ILE A 108 -7.37 0.47 -8.55
C ILE A 108 -6.24 -0.46 -9.02
N LEU A 109 -6.03 -1.58 -8.33
CA LEU A 109 -4.93 -2.50 -8.66
C LEU A 109 -5.17 -3.18 -10.01
N LYS A 110 -6.40 -3.64 -10.23
CA LYS A 110 -6.82 -4.20 -11.51
C LYS A 110 -6.77 -3.17 -12.64
N ALA A 111 -7.20 -1.93 -12.38
CA ALA A 111 -7.12 -0.85 -13.37
C ALA A 111 -5.67 -0.56 -13.79
N VAL A 112 -4.75 -0.54 -12.82
CA VAL A 112 -3.31 -0.37 -13.07
C VAL A 112 -2.73 -1.53 -13.88
N GLU A 113 -3.10 -2.77 -13.59
CA GLU A 113 -2.69 -3.94 -14.37
C GLU A 113 -3.18 -3.84 -15.83
N ASP A 114 -4.45 -3.51 -16.03
CA ASP A 114 -5.02 -3.31 -17.36
C ASP A 114 -4.30 -2.20 -18.14
N ILE A 115 -3.95 -1.10 -17.47
CA ILE A 115 -3.14 -0.02 -18.05
C ILE A 115 -1.76 -0.53 -18.45
N LYS A 116 -1.08 -1.30 -17.59
CA LYS A 116 0.24 -1.86 -17.87
C LYS A 116 0.23 -2.74 -19.13
N PHE A 117 -0.80 -3.59 -19.29
CA PHE A 117 -0.95 -4.41 -20.50
C PHE A 117 -1.21 -3.57 -21.74
N LYS A 118 -2.10 -2.57 -21.66
CA LYS A 118 -2.37 -1.64 -22.77
C LYS A 118 -1.13 -0.83 -23.15
N TYR A 119 -0.35 -0.40 -22.17
CA TYR A 119 0.91 0.31 -22.38
C TYR A 119 1.95 -0.55 -23.09
N ALA A 120 2.17 -1.80 -22.64
CA ALA A 120 3.08 -2.73 -23.31
C ALA A 120 2.68 -2.99 -24.78
N LYS A 121 1.37 -3.11 -25.05
CA LYS A 121 0.83 -3.20 -26.40
C LYS A 121 1.11 -1.92 -27.22
N PHE A 122 0.90 -0.75 -26.63
CA PHE A 122 1.24 0.53 -27.26
C PHE A 122 2.73 0.60 -27.62
N CYS A 123 3.63 0.30 -26.68
CA CYS A 123 5.08 0.31 -26.91
C CYS A 123 5.50 -0.63 -28.03
N SER A 124 4.88 -1.81 -28.12
CA SER A 124 5.13 -2.78 -29.20
C SER A 124 4.75 -2.21 -30.57
N LEU A 125 3.63 -1.51 -30.67
CA LEU A 125 3.16 -0.86 -31.91
C LEU A 125 3.99 0.38 -32.28
N ALA A 126 4.42 1.14 -31.27
CA ALA A 126 5.23 2.35 -31.43
C ALA A 126 6.74 2.07 -31.59
N LYS A 127 7.17 0.80 -31.43
CA LYS A 127 8.58 0.38 -31.39
C LYS A 127 9.39 1.11 -30.31
N ILE A 128 8.77 1.35 -29.16
CA ILE A 128 9.39 1.99 -27.98
C ILE A 128 9.69 0.91 -26.94
N ASN A 129 10.76 1.09 -26.16
CA ASN A 129 11.04 0.22 -25.02
C ASN A 129 9.98 0.43 -23.91
N PRO A 130 9.25 -0.61 -23.49
CA PRO A 130 8.20 -0.49 -22.47
C PRO A 130 8.71 -0.34 -21.03
N LEU A 131 10.02 -0.49 -20.79
CA LEU A 131 10.58 -0.47 -19.45
C LEU A 131 10.61 0.96 -18.90
N TYR A 132 10.16 1.10 -17.65
CA TYR A 132 10.41 2.31 -16.88
C TYR A 132 11.84 2.28 -16.34
N PRO A 133 12.74 3.20 -16.77
CA PRO A 133 14.17 3.11 -16.47
C PRO A 133 14.53 3.24 -14.99
N GLU A 134 13.63 3.79 -14.17
CA GLU A 134 13.87 4.04 -12.75
C GLU A 134 13.02 3.15 -11.84
N ALA A 135 12.48 2.05 -12.37
CA ALA A 135 11.68 1.11 -11.59
C ALA A 135 12.43 0.61 -10.35
N ASP A 136 13.73 0.32 -10.50
CA ASP A 136 14.59 -0.17 -9.42
C ASP A 136 14.90 0.88 -8.34
N LYS A 137 14.62 2.17 -8.61
CA LYS A 137 14.82 3.27 -7.65
C LYS A 137 13.58 3.55 -6.78
N LEU A 138 12.48 2.83 -7.03
CA LEU A 138 11.20 3.04 -6.34
C LEU A 138 10.98 2.06 -5.18
N GLU A 139 11.86 1.08 -4.98
CA GLU A 139 11.85 0.21 -3.80
C GLU A 139 12.51 0.95 -2.63
N PHE A 140 11.74 1.19 -1.57
CA PHE A 140 12.14 1.92 -0.35
C PHE A 140 11.83 1.07 0.88
#